data_AF-A0A435BNM1-F1
#
_entry.id   AF-A0A435BNM1-F1
#
_cell.length_a   1.000
_cell.length_b   1.000
_cell.length_c   1.000
_cell.angle_alpha   90.00
_cell.angle_beta   90.00
_cell.angle_gamma   90.00
#
_symmetry.space_group_name_H-M   'P 1'
#
loop_
_entity.id
_entity.type
_entity.pdbx_description
1 polymer ?
#
loop_
_entity_poly.entity_id
_entity_poly.type
_entity_poly.pdbx_seq_one_letter_code
_entity_poly.pdbx_strand_id
1 'polypeptide(L)'
;MSRLIRPSPRTLTKTIAACVENAERLLADADMFEFEMLKSTRLYLILIAQEELAKAFMLILVSIGIFPLSRPILRAMNDHSCKQLVGMLMRYMIGRDWIDLEDLRRMLEEDFDMGGDHFPIDIASALELLRYEKVARWETGMGGYADGDLNYSRAARKVASGKHDRRKQDALYVRVNPDGSIGSTPHKVTDAEVKDEAERASRYCYFVKESMAGKASGLRYEKTVAALRMLFAHRPPI
;
A
#
# COMPACT_ATOMS: atom_id res chain seq x y z
N MET A 1 -22.91 -7.65 -12.56
CA MET A 1 -22.20 -8.45 -11.54
C MET A 1 -20.82 -8.80 -12.07
N SER A 2 -19.75 -8.45 -11.35
CA SER A 2 -18.41 -8.91 -11.72
C SER A 2 -18.32 -10.41 -11.43
N ARG A 3 -17.96 -11.21 -12.44
CA ARG A 3 -17.76 -12.65 -12.27
C ARG A 3 -16.56 -12.88 -11.35
N LEU A 4 -16.76 -13.64 -10.28
CA LEU A 4 -15.68 -14.04 -9.39
C LEU A 4 -14.71 -14.97 -10.13
N ILE A 5 -13.44 -14.74 -9.94
CA ILE A 5 -12.33 -15.53 -10.49
C ILE A 5 -11.87 -16.46 -9.36
N ARG A 6 -11.82 -17.77 -9.63
CA ARG A 6 -11.44 -18.79 -8.64
C ARG A 6 -10.16 -19.51 -9.09
N PRO A 7 -8.97 -18.93 -8.85
CA PRO A 7 -7.72 -19.62 -9.12
C PRO A 7 -7.59 -20.82 -8.19
N SER A 8 -6.88 -21.86 -8.63
CA SER A 8 -6.51 -22.93 -7.71
C SER A 8 -5.60 -22.39 -6.60
N PRO A 9 -5.60 -22.96 -5.38
CA PRO A 9 -4.65 -22.57 -4.33
C PRO A 9 -3.20 -22.59 -4.80
N ARG A 10 -2.82 -23.62 -5.59
CA ARG A 10 -1.49 -23.73 -6.19
C ARG A 10 -1.16 -22.58 -7.14
N THR A 11 -2.12 -22.15 -7.96
CA THR A 11 -1.95 -20.99 -8.85
C THR A 11 -1.72 -19.73 -8.02
N LEU A 12 -2.56 -19.51 -7.00
CA LEU A 12 -2.49 -18.31 -6.18
C LEU A 12 -1.17 -18.24 -5.39
N THR A 13 -0.73 -19.33 -4.77
CA THR A 13 0.58 -19.42 -4.10
C THR A 13 1.73 -19.09 -5.05
N LYS A 14 1.72 -19.63 -6.28
CA LYS A 14 2.74 -19.31 -7.29
C LYS A 14 2.72 -17.84 -7.68
N THR A 15 1.54 -17.23 -7.84
CA THR A 15 1.41 -15.81 -8.18
C THR A 15 1.92 -14.92 -7.04
N ILE A 16 1.60 -15.24 -5.79
CA ILE A 16 2.13 -14.51 -4.62
C ILE A 16 3.65 -14.60 -4.59
N ALA A 17 4.21 -15.81 -4.74
CA ALA A 17 5.66 -16.02 -4.76
C ALA A 17 6.35 -15.22 -5.87
N ALA A 18 5.80 -15.21 -7.08
CA ALA A 18 6.36 -14.45 -8.20
C ALA A 18 6.39 -12.93 -7.94
N CYS A 19 5.37 -12.37 -7.25
CA CYS A 19 5.38 -10.97 -6.85
C CYS A 19 6.48 -10.67 -5.81
N VAL A 20 6.67 -11.57 -4.84
CA VAL A 20 7.72 -11.43 -3.82
C VAL A 20 9.10 -11.56 -4.45
N GLU A 21 9.35 -12.58 -5.27
CA GLU A 21 10.61 -12.78 -5.98
C GLU A 21 10.97 -11.56 -6.86
N ASN A 22 9.99 -10.98 -7.56
CA ASN A 22 10.25 -9.77 -8.34
C ASN A 22 10.57 -8.55 -7.44
N ALA A 23 9.92 -8.40 -6.29
CA ALA A 23 10.24 -7.34 -5.34
C ALA A 23 11.67 -7.50 -4.78
N GLU A 24 12.08 -8.71 -4.43
CA GLU A 24 13.44 -8.99 -3.95
C GLU A 24 14.48 -8.73 -5.02
N ARG A 25 14.21 -9.14 -6.27
CA ARG A 25 15.06 -8.81 -7.42
C ARG A 25 15.21 -7.30 -7.59
N LEU A 26 14.11 -6.54 -7.49
CA LEU A 26 14.15 -5.07 -7.59
C LEU A 26 14.96 -4.42 -6.47
N LEU A 27 14.90 -4.95 -5.24
CA LEU A 27 15.72 -4.47 -4.12
C LEU A 27 17.20 -4.80 -4.34
N ALA A 28 17.52 -6.01 -4.78
CA ALA A 28 18.89 -6.39 -5.13
C ALA A 28 19.44 -5.51 -6.28
N ASP A 29 18.63 -5.23 -7.30
CA ASP A 29 18.99 -4.28 -8.37
C ASP A 29 19.23 -2.87 -7.80
N ALA A 30 18.42 -2.44 -6.82
CA ALA A 30 18.57 -1.13 -6.19
C ALA A 30 19.87 -1.01 -5.39
N ASP A 31 20.32 -2.08 -4.74
CA ASP A 31 21.57 -2.12 -3.97
C ASP A 31 22.80 -1.93 -4.86
N MET A 32 22.72 -2.32 -6.14
CA MET A 32 23.79 -2.04 -7.12
C MET A 32 24.05 -0.53 -7.32
N PHE A 33 23.08 0.33 -6.98
CA PHE A 33 23.16 1.79 -7.06
C PHE A 33 23.46 2.45 -5.71
N GLU A 34 23.83 1.70 -4.66
CA GLU A 34 24.03 2.25 -3.31
C GLU A 34 25.07 3.38 -3.28
N PHE A 35 26.20 3.18 -3.96
CA PHE A 35 27.34 4.11 -3.97
C PHE A 35 27.30 5.11 -5.13
N GLU A 36 26.27 5.06 -5.99
CA GLU A 36 26.14 5.97 -7.12
C GLU A 36 25.80 7.39 -6.67
N MET A 37 26.32 8.41 -7.36
CA MET A 37 26.07 9.81 -6.98
C MET A 37 24.59 10.18 -7.12
N LEU A 38 23.90 9.65 -8.13
CA LEU A 38 22.49 9.90 -8.37
C LEU A 38 21.63 8.79 -7.75
N LYS A 39 20.85 9.16 -6.73
CA LYS A 39 20.04 8.23 -5.94
C LYS A 39 18.64 7.98 -6.51
N SER A 40 18.29 8.67 -7.59
CA SER A 40 17.00 8.59 -8.29
C SER A 40 16.61 7.18 -8.71
N THR A 41 17.51 6.48 -9.40
CA THR A 41 17.24 5.12 -9.89
C THR A 41 17.06 4.14 -8.75
N ARG A 42 17.91 4.23 -7.71
CA ARG A 42 17.79 3.43 -6.49
C ARG A 42 16.42 3.62 -5.83
N LEU A 43 16.02 4.87 -5.61
CA LEU A 43 14.70 5.17 -5.04
C LEU A 43 13.56 4.62 -5.91
N TYR A 44 13.64 4.79 -7.21
CA TYR A 44 12.60 4.31 -8.13
C TYR A 44 12.39 2.79 -8.02
N LEU A 45 13.47 2.02 -8.02
CA LEU A 45 13.42 0.56 -7.88
C LEU A 45 12.82 0.13 -6.54
N ILE A 46 13.22 0.78 -5.45
CA ILE A 46 12.67 0.54 -4.10
C ILE A 46 11.16 0.79 -4.06
N LEU A 47 10.69 1.91 -4.63
CA LEU A 47 9.26 2.23 -4.65
C LEU A 47 8.44 1.21 -5.45
N ILE A 48 8.99 0.68 -6.55
CA ILE A 48 8.34 -0.42 -7.30
C ILE A 48 8.33 -1.70 -6.48
N ALA A 49 9.41 -2.04 -5.78
CA ALA A 49 9.45 -3.21 -4.91
C ALA A 49 8.34 -3.15 -3.84
N GLN A 50 8.13 -1.99 -3.21
CA GLN A 50 7.02 -1.80 -2.26
C GLN A 50 5.65 -2.01 -2.92
N GLU A 51 5.45 -1.56 -4.15
CA GLU A 51 4.22 -1.79 -4.89
C GLU A 51 4.00 -3.28 -5.22
N GLU A 52 5.03 -4.03 -5.59
CA GLU A 52 4.95 -5.48 -5.82
C GLU A 52 4.64 -6.25 -4.53
N LEU A 53 5.21 -5.83 -3.40
CA LEU A 53 4.90 -6.39 -2.08
C LEU A 53 3.47 -6.10 -1.65
N ALA A 54 2.96 -4.89 -1.89
CA ALA A 54 1.56 -4.56 -1.65
C ALA A 54 0.62 -5.43 -2.51
N LYS A 55 0.97 -5.66 -3.78
CA LYS A 55 0.22 -6.57 -4.67
C LYS A 55 0.23 -8.01 -4.15
N ALA A 56 1.39 -8.50 -3.69
CA ALA A 56 1.50 -9.81 -3.07
C ALA A 56 0.60 -9.92 -1.84
N PHE A 57 0.57 -8.89 -0.99
CA PHE A 57 -0.30 -8.86 0.18
C PHE A 57 -1.80 -8.86 -0.19
N MET A 58 -2.21 -8.12 -1.23
CA MET A 58 -3.59 -8.20 -1.74
C MET A 58 -3.96 -9.61 -2.21
N LEU A 59 -3.04 -10.34 -2.83
CA LEU A 59 -3.24 -11.74 -3.23
C LEU A 59 -3.32 -12.68 -2.03
N ILE A 60 -2.62 -12.39 -0.93
CA ILE A 60 -2.77 -13.10 0.35
C ILE A 60 -4.17 -12.84 0.93
N LEU A 61 -4.65 -11.61 0.91
CA LEU A 61 -6.03 -11.30 1.33
C LEU A 61 -7.08 -12.06 0.49
N VAL A 62 -6.80 -12.31 -0.79
CA VAL A 62 -7.62 -13.20 -1.62
C VAL A 62 -7.54 -14.66 -1.14
N SER A 63 -6.34 -15.16 -0.81
CA SER A 63 -6.16 -16.57 -0.42
C SER A 63 -6.87 -16.92 0.89
N ILE A 64 -6.99 -15.96 1.81
CA ILE A 64 -7.71 -16.10 3.09
C ILE A 64 -9.17 -15.61 3.03
N GLY A 65 -9.69 -15.37 1.82
CA GLY A 65 -11.11 -15.09 1.57
C GLY A 65 -11.60 -13.71 2.00
N ILE A 66 -10.71 -12.73 2.16
CA ILE A 66 -11.07 -11.34 2.49
C ILE A 66 -11.41 -10.57 1.22
N PHE A 67 -10.55 -10.64 0.20
CA PHE A 67 -10.82 -9.99 -1.09
C PHE A 67 -11.51 -10.95 -2.05
N PRO A 68 -12.70 -10.60 -2.58
CA PRO A 68 -13.35 -11.40 -3.61
C PRO A 68 -12.66 -11.16 -4.95
N LEU A 69 -11.80 -12.10 -5.38
CA LEU A 69 -11.06 -11.94 -6.63
C LEU A 69 -12.02 -11.77 -7.80
N SER A 70 -11.98 -10.57 -8.39
CA SER A 70 -12.89 -10.08 -9.41
C SER A 70 -12.14 -9.08 -10.30
N ARG A 71 -12.73 -8.67 -11.42
CA ARG A 71 -12.12 -7.64 -12.29
C ARG A 71 -11.78 -6.33 -11.56
N PRO A 72 -12.66 -5.77 -10.68
CA PRO A 72 -12.33 -4.61 -9.86
C PRO A 72 -11.12 -4.82 -8.93
N ILE A 73 -11.02 -5.97 -8.26
CA ILE A 73 -9.86 -6.29 -7.42
C ILE A 73 -8.58 -6.44 -8.26
N LEU A 74 -8.66 -7.10 -9.42
CA LEU A 74 -7.53 -7.17 -10.35
C LEU A 74 -7.11 -5.78 -10.84
N ARG A 75 -8.05 -4.88 -11.07
CA ARG A 75 -7.76 -3.50 -11.42
C ARG A 75 -7.09 -2.76 -10.26
N ALA A 76 -7.55 -2.97 -9.02
CA ALA A 76 -6.91 -2.43 -7.82
C ALA A 76 -5.46 -2.91 -7.66
N MET A 77 -5.19 -4.18 -7.94
CA MET A 77 -3.83 -4.75 -7.92
C MET A 77 -2.90 -4.13 -8.98
N ASN A 78 -3.44 -3.55 -10.04
CA ASN A 78 -2.67 -2.89 -11.10
C ASN A 78 -2.64 -1.36 -10.95
N ASP A 79 -3.48 -0.78 -10.10
CA ASP A 79 -3.53 0.66 -9.82
C ASP A 79 -2.48 1.05 -8.78
N HIS A 80 -1.60 1.99 -9.13
CA HIS A 80 -0.52 2.43 -8.25
C HIS A 80 -1.04 3.01 -6.93
N SER A 81 -2.10 3.83 -6.96
CA SER A 81 -2.67 4.42 -5.76
C SER A 81 -3.27 3.36 -4.83
N CYS A 82 -3.95 2.34 -5.35
CA CYS A 82 -4.47 1.24 -4.54
C CYS A 82 -3.35 0.48 -3.83
N LYS A 83 -2.26 0.16 -4.53
CA LYS A 83 -1.07 -0.48 -3.93
C LYS A 83 -0.44 0.39 -2.84
N GLN A 84 -0.41 1.70 -3.02
CA GLN A 84 0.11 2.64 -2.04
C GLN A 84 -0.81 2.78 -0.81
N LEU A 85 -2.14 2.77 -1.00
CA LEU A 85 -3.10 2.71 0.11
C LEU A 85 -2.93 1.42 0.91
N VAL A 86 -2.76 0.27 0.22
CA VAL A 86 -2.43 -1.00 0.89
C VAL A 86 -1.09 -0.92 1.60
N GLY A 87 -0.10 -0.23 1.04
CA GLY A 87 1.15 0.08 1.72
C GLY A 87 0.93 0.82 3.05
N MET A 88 0.06 1.83 3.09
CA MET A 88 -0.28 2.51 4.36
C MET A 88 -0.83 1.53 5.40
N LEU A 89 -1.70 0.60 4.99
CA LEU A 89 -2.24 -0.43 5.87
C LEU A 89 -1.12 -1.38 6.36
N MET A 90 -0.25 -1.85 5.46
CA MET A 90 0.88 -2.70 5.81
C MET A 90 1.80 -2.02 6.81
N ARG A 91 2.10 -0.74 6.61
CA ARG A 91 2.90 0.08 7.53
C ARG A 91 2.27 0.13 8.93
N TYR A 92 0.96 0.35 9.01
CA TYR A 92 0.24 0.32 10.29
C TYR A 92 0.32 -1.03 10.98
N MET A 93 0.06 -2.13 10.24
CA MET A 93 0.11 -3.50 10.76
C MET A 93 1.50 -3.90 11.25
N ILE A 94 2.56 -3.44 10.56
CA ILE A 94 3.94 -3.72 10.94
C ILE A 94 4.31 -2.96 12.23
N GLY A 95 3.89 -1.70 12.37
CA GLY A 95 4.13 -0.90 13.58
C GLY A 95 5.60 -0.60 13.91
N ARG A 96 6.56 -0.96 13.03
CA ARG A 96 8.02 -0.89 13.28
C ARG A 96 8.74 0.32 12.66
N ASP A 97 8.01 1.33 12.20
CA ASP A 97 8.62 2.56 11.70
C ASP A 97 9.07 3.53 12.82
N TRP A 98 9.00 3.06 14.06
CA TRP A 98 9.18 3.80 15.29
C TRP A 98 10.35 3.17 16.03
N ILE A 99 11.49 3.87 15.99
CA ILE A 99 12.82 3.30 16.22
C ILE A 99 13.14 3.21 17.73
N ASP A 100 12.35 3.86 18.60
CA ASP A 100 12.54 3.80 20.05
C ASP A 100 11.34 3.27 20.84
N LEU A 101 11.59 2.94 22.11
CA LEU A 101 10.61 2.40 23.05
C LEU A 101 9.51 3.42 23.42
N GLU A 102 9.80 4.71 23.35
CA GLU A 102 8.87 5.80 23.67
C GLU A 102 7.85 5.99 22.55
N ASP A 103 8.28 5.95 21.28
CA ASP A 103 7.36 5.97 20.15
C ASP A 103 6.48 4.71 20.14
N LEU A 104 7.04 3.54 20.47
CA LEU A 104 6.27 2.31 20.64
C LEU A 104 5.25 2.43 21.77
N ARG A 105 5.63 3.05 22.89
CA ARG A 105 4.75 3.27 24.03
C ARG A 105 3.62 4.24 23.71
N ARG A 106 3.92 5.41 23.12
CA ARG A 106 2.92 6.38 22.66
C ARG A 106 1.95 5.73 21.69
N MET A 107 2.46 4.91 20.79
CA MET A 107 1.66 4.20 19.81
C MET A 107 0.70 3.18 20.46
N LEU A 108 1.15 2.47 21.49
CA LEU A 108 0.29 1.58 22.27
C LEU A 108 -0.74 2.38 23.06
N GLU A 109 -0.34 3.48 23.71
CA GLU A 109 -1.25 4.39 24.42
C GLU A 109 -2.33 4.95 23.48
N GLU A 110 -1.96 5.41 22.29
CA GLU A 110 -2.91 5.87 21.26
C GLU A 110 -3.89 4.76 20.83
N ASP A 111 -3.41 3.53 20.61
CA ASP A 111 -4.28 2.38 20.28
C ASP A 111 -5.21 2.01 21.46
N PHE A 112 -4.74 2.14 22.70
CA PHE A 112 -5.56 1.92 23.91
C PHE A 112 -6.62 3.01 24.06
N ASP A 113 -6.25 4.28 23.92
CA ASP A 113 -7.14 5.44 24.09
C ASP A 113 -8.21 5.51 23.00
N MET A 114 -7.88 5.13 21.76
CA MET A 114 -8.85 5.02 20.67
C MET A 114 -9.81 3.83 20.85
N GLY A 115 -9.44 2.83 21.64
CA GLY A 115 -10.22 1.61 21.84
C GLY A 115 -10.18 0.62 20.65
N GLY A 116 -10.72 -0.58 20.90
CA GLY A 116 -10.65 -1.72 19.97
C GLY A 116 -11.21 -1.47 18.57
N ASP A 117 -12.15 -0.53 18.42
CA ASP A 117 -12.95 -0.37 17.21
C ASP A 117 -12.52 0.82 16.31
N HIS A 118 -11.59 1.68 16.75
CA HIS A 118 -11.21 2.89 16.00
C HIS A 118 -9.82 2.81 15.37
N PHE A 119 -9.66 3.29 14.14
CA PHE A 119 -8.34 3.43 13.51
C PHE A 119 -7.83 4.86 13.61
N PRO A 120 -6.50 5.09 13.58
CA PRO A 120 -5.97 6.40 13.22
C PRO A 120 -6.63 6.91 11.93
N ILE A 121 -6.92 8.20 11.85
CA ILE A 121 -7.68 8.79 10.74
C ILE A 121 -7.08 8.47 9.38
N ASP A 122 -5.75 8.40 9.29
CA ASP A 122 -5.02 8.02 8.07
C ASP A 122 -5.35 6.61 7.59
N ILE A 123 -5.49 5.68 8.53
CA ILE A 123 -5.76 4.26 8.26
C ILE A 123 -7.24 4.04 7.97
N ALA A 124 -8.13 4.67 8.74
CA ALA A 124 -9.57 4.69 8.43
C ALA A 124 -9.81 5.24 7.01
N SER A 125 -9.19 6.37 6.68
CA SER A 125 -9.29 6.98 5.35
C SER A 125 -8.72 6.07 4.26
N ALA A 126 -7.59 5.37 4.52
CA ALA A 126 -7.02 4.46 3.54
C ALA A 126 -7.94 3.27 3.22
N LEU A 127 -8.62 2.72 4.24
CA LEU A 127 -9.62 1.66 4.08
C LEU A 127 -10.81 2.13 3.24
N GLU A 128 -11.37 3.30 3.58
CA GLU A 128 -12.54 3.86 2.88
C GLU A 128 -12.23 4.26 1.44
N LEU A 129 -11.10 4.93 1.20
CA LEU A 129 -10.65 5.30 -0.14
C LEU A 129 -10.42 4.06 -1.02
N LEU A 130 -9.81 3.01 -0.47
CA LEU A 130 -9.61 1.75 -1.18
C LEU A 130 -10.94 1.11 -1.55
N ARG A 131 -11.86 0.98 -0.57
CA ARG A 131 -13.13 0.26 -0.77
C ARG A 131 -14.12 1.04 -1.64
N TYR A 132 -14.40 2.29 -1.27
CA TYR A 132 -15.53 3.06 -1.77
C TYR A 132 -15.15 4.01 -2.91
N GLU A 133 -13.97 4.61 -2.88
CA GLU A 133 -13.58 5.49 -4.00
C GLU A 133 -12.95 4.74 -5.17
N LYS A 134 -12.13 3.73 -4.88
CA LYS A 134 -11.41 2.98 -5.91
C LYS A 134 -12.18 1.74 -6.36
N VAL A 135 -12.36 0.75 -5.48
CA VAL A 135 -12.94 -0.55 -5.88
C VAL A 135 -14.42 -0.43 -6.24
N ALA A 136 -15.24 0.19 -5.38
CA ALA A 136 -16.68 0.32 -5.64
C ALA A 136 -16.97 1.07 -6.94
N ARG A 137 -16.18 2.10 -7.26
CA ARG A 137 -16.28 2.82 -8.55
C ARG A 137 -16.17 1.89 -9.77
N TRP A 138 -15.32 0.87 -9.70
CA TRP A 138 -15.20 -0.11 -10.78
C TRP A 138 -16.25 -1.23 -10.71
N GLU A 139 -16.89 -1.42 -9.56
CA GLU A 139 -18.00 -2.37 -9.39
C GLU A 139 -19.32 -1.81 -9.91
N THR A 140 -19.61 -0.55 -9.61
CA THR A 140 -20.91 0.10 -9.92
C THR A 140 -20.86 0.96 -11.17
N GLY A 141 -19.68 1.39 -11.60
CA GLY A 141 -19.52 2.40 -12.66
C GLY A 141 -19.89 3.82 -12.22
N MET A 142 -20.37 4.01 -10.99
CA MET A 142 -20.65 5.31 -10.39
C MET A 142 -19.50 5.74 -9.49
N GLY A 143 -19.10 7.01 -9.58
CA GLY A 143 -18.00 7.56 -8.80
C GLY A 143 -18.44 8.01 -7.42
N GLY A 144 -18.03 7.29 -6.38
CA GLY A 144 -18.08 7.73 -4.98
C GLY A 144 -19.48 7.74 -4.36
N TYR A 145 -19.53 7.72 -3.03
CA TYR A 145 -20.71 8.22 -2.32
C TYR A 145 -20.86 9.71 -2.64
N ALA A 146 -22.00 10.07 -3.20
CA ALA A 146 -22.46 11.44 -3.26
C ALA A 146 -23.28 11.71 -1.98
N ASP A 147 -22.63 11.90 -0.84
CA ASP A 147 -23.13 12.78 0.22
C ASP A 147 -22.14 12.92 1.38
N GLY A 148 -21.92 14.16 1.82
CA GLY A 148 -21.30 14.50 3.10
C GLY A 148 -19.77 14.59 3.11
N ASP A 149 -19.27 15.65 3.73
CA ASP A 149 -17.86 15.89 4.12
C ASP A 149 -17.24 14.72 4.90
N LEU A 150 -16.87 13.63 4.22
CA LEU A 150 -15.99 12.63 4.80
C LEU A 150 -14.63 13.30 5.00
N ASN A 151 -14.30 13.57 6.27
CA ASN A 151 -13.08 14.22 6.70
C ASN A 151 -11.88 13.26 6.57
N TYR A 152 -11.66 12.76 5.35
CA TYR A 152 -10.51 11.92 5.05
C TYR A 152 -9.24 12.68 5.39
N SER A 153 -8.28 11.97 5.96
CA SER A 153 -6.98 12.53 6.23
C SER A 153 -6.33 13.09 4.96
N ARG A 154 -5.58 14.17 5.16
CA ARG A 154 -4.80 14.78 4.09
C ARG A 154 -3.74 13.81 3.54
N ALA A 155 -3.20 12.93 4.38
CA ALA A 155 -2.22 11.93 3.99
C ALA A 155 -2.82 10.89 3.04
N ALA A 156 -3.93 10.27 3.41
CA ALA A 156 -4.57 9.25 2.58
C ALA A 156 -5.13 9.84 1.27
N ARG A 157 -5.71 11.06 1.29
CA ARG A 157 -6.12 11.77 0.06
C ARG A 157 -4.95 12.03 -0.89
N LYS A 158 -3.79 12.43 -0.35
CA LYS A 158 -2.58 12.64 -1.16
C LYS A 158 -2.11 11.33 -1.81
N VAL A 159 -2.20 10.21 -1.11
CA VAL A 159 -1.87 8.89 -1.67
C VAL A 159 -2.87 8.50 -2.76
N ALA A 160 -4.17 8.59 -2.48
CA ALA A 160 -5.23 8.23 -3.43
C ALA A 160 -5.23 9.07 -4.72
N SER A 161 -4.78 10.34 -4.64
CA SER A 161 -4.60 11.26 -5.77
C SER A 161 -3.24 11.13 -6.48
N GLY A 162 -2.39 10.16 -6.09
CA GLY A 162 -1.18 9.81 -6.82
C GLY A 162 0.09 10.56 -6.41
N LYS A 163 0.18 11.09 -5.18
CA LYS A 163 1.41 11.77 -4.70
C LYS A 163 2.65 10.87 -4.80
N HIS A 164 2.56 9.62 -4.38
CA HIS A 164 3.70 8.69 -4.43
C HIS A 164 4.03 8.28 -5.87
N ASP A 165 3.01 8.16 -6.74
CA ASP A 165 3.26 7.93 -8.16
C ASP A 165 3.99 9.13 -8.79
N ARG A 166 3.58 10.36 -8.46
CA ARG A 166 4.29 11.57 -8.87
C ARG A 166 5.72 11.61 -8.32
N ARG A 167 5.94 11.20 -7.06
CA ARG A 167 7.28 11.14 -6.47
C ARG A 167 8.18 10.12 -7.19
N LYS A 168 7.63 8.97 -7.56
CA LYS A 168 8.27 7.93 -8.37
C LYS A 168 8.60 8.46 -9.78
N GLN A 169 7.68 9.18 -10.42
CA GLN A 169 7.94 9.84 -11.71
C GLN A 169 9.02 10.91 -11.60
N ASP A 170 8.95 11.79 -10.59
CA ASP A 170 9.95 12.83 -10.33
C ASP A 170 11.36 12.25 -10.06
N ALA A 171 11.45 10.97 -9.65
CA ALA A 171 12.73 10.31 -9.49
C ALA A 171 13.42 10.05 -10.84
N LEU A 172 12.68 9.80 -11.93
CA LEU A 172 13.29 9.51 -13.24
C LEU A 172 13.17 10.66 -14.24
N TYR A 173 12.09 11.44 -14.15
CA TYR A 173 11.75 12.44 -15.14
C TYR A 173 11.88 13.86 -14.58
N VAL A 174 12.24 14.79 -15.46
CA VAL A 174 12.10 16.21 -15.19
C VAL A 174 10.62 16.58 -15.34
N ARG A 175 10.02 17.08 -14.26
CA ARG A 175 8.65 17.57 -14.32
C ARG A 175 8.66 18.99 -14.89
N VAL A 176 7.85 19.23 -15.91
CA VAL A 176 7.61 20.55 -16.49
C VAL A 176 6.26 21.07 -16.00
N ASN A 177 6.24 22.30 -15.50
CA ASN A 177 5.03 22.99 -15.05
C ASN A 177 4.20 23.48 -16.27
N PRO A 178 2.92 23.84 -16.09
CA PRO A 178 2.08 24.34 -17.19
C PRO A 178 2.63 25.60 -17.90
N ASP A 179 3.43 26.40 -17.19
CA ASP A 179 4.10 27.60 -17.72
C ASP A 179 5.41 27.27 -18.46
N GLY A 180 5.76 25.99 -18.62
CA GLY A 180 6.99 25.54 -19.25
C GLY A 180 8.22 25.55 -18.34
N SER A 181 8.09 25.98 -17.08
CA SER A 181 9.21 26.00 -16.12
C SER A 181 9.52 24.60 -15.53
N ILE A 182 10.72 24.43 -14.96
CA ILE A 182 11.12 23.19 -14.29
C ILE A 182 10.42 23.10 -12.93
N GLY A 183 9.54 22.11 -12.77
CA GLY A 183 8.85 21.81 -11.52
C GLY A 183 9.59 20.85 -10.59
N SER A 184 10.33 19.89 -11.13
CA SER A 184 11.17 18.95 -10.35
C SER A 184 12.27 18.32 -11.21
N THR A 185 13.36 17.91 -10.56
CA THR A 185 14.46 17.17 -11.20
C THR A 185 14.85 15.96 -10.34
N PRO A 186 15.33 14.86 -10.97
CA PRO A 186 15.83 13.67 -10.28
C PRO A 186 16.90 13.93 -9.20
N HIS A 187 17.66 15.01 -9.31
CA HIS A 187 18.75 15.38 -8.39
C HIS A 187 18.28 15.74 -6.97
N LYS A 188 16.97 15.90 -6.75
CA LYS A 188 16.41 16.24 -5.43
C LYS A 188 16.30 15.05 -4.47
N VAL A 189 16.56 13.83 -4.94
CA VAL A 189 16.49 12.61 -4.12
C VAL A 189 17.66 12.59 -3.12
N THR A 190 17.36 12.39 -1.83
CA THR A 190 18.36 12.36 -0.76
C THR A 190 18.69 10.94 -0.31
N ASP A 191 19.87 10.73 0.27
CA ASP A 191 20.26 9.44 0.86
C ASP A 191 19.35 9.02 2.02
N ALA A 192 18.92 9.99 2.84
CA ALA A 192 18.00 9.74 3.94
C ALA A 192 16.67 9.18 3.43
N GLU A 193 16.10 9.78 2.38
CA GLU A 193 14.86 9.28 1.77
C GLU A 193 15.04 7.88 1.20
N VAL A 194 16.14 7.63 0.48
CA VAL A 194 16.41 6.31 -0.09
C VAL A 194 16.56 5.25 1.00
N LYS A 195 17.27 5.56 2.08
CA LYS A 195 17.45 4.67 3.23
C LYS A 195 16.12 4.35 3.89
N ASP A 196 15.30 5.36 4.18
CA ASP A 196 13.99 5.18 4.81
C ASP A 196 13.07 4.30 3.95
N GLU A 197 13.04 4.52 2.64
CA GLU A 197 12.24 3.72 1.72
C GLU A 197 12.79 2.29 1.55
N ALA A 198 14.11 2.09 1.60
CA ALA A 198 14.73 0.77 1.57
C ALA A 198 14.42 -0.05 2.84
N GLU A 199 14.51 0.59 4.01
CA GLU A 199 14.12 -0.02 5.28
C GLU A 199 12.63 -0.40 5.27
N ARG A 200 11.77 0.50 4.78
CA ARG A 200 10.33 0.22 4.63
C ARG A 200 10.08 -0.97 3.71
N ALA A 201 10.73 -1.03 2.55
CA ALA A 201 10.58 -2.15 1.62
C ALA A 201 11.06 -3.48 2.24
N SER A 202 12.15 -3.45 3.01
CA SER A 202 12.65 -4.62 3.73
C SER A 202 11.66 -5.12 4.78
N ARG A 203 11.04 -4.20 5.55
CA ARG A 203 9.97 -4.54 6.51
C ARG A 203 8.74 -5.12 5.82
N TYR A 204 8.36 -4.59 4.65
CA TYR A 204 7.27 -5.15 3.85
C TYR A 204 7.60 -6.56 3.36
N CYS A 205 8.83 -6.80 2.90
CA CYS A 205 9.26 -8.12 2.45
C CYS A 205 9.13 -9.15 3.57
N TYR A 206 9.68 -8.83 4.75
CA TYR A 206 9.54 -9.67 5.95
C TYR A 206 8.06 -9.95 6.29
N PHE A 207 7.24 -8.90 6.37
CA PHE A 207 5.82 -9.01 6.71
C PHE A 207 5.03 -9.86 5.70
N VAL A 208 5.26 -9.68 4.40
CA VAL A 208 4.60 -10.46 3.35
C VAL A 208 5.00 -11.93 3.44
N LYS A 209 6.29 -12.23 3.68
CA LYS A 209 6.76 -13.61 3.86
C LYS A 209 6.16 -14.28 5.09
N GLU A 210 6.09 -13.57 6.23
CA GLU A 210 5.40 -14.09 7.43
C GLU A 210 3.90 -14.30 7.18
N SER A 211 3.26 -13.39 6.42
CA SER A 211 1.86 -13.54 6.01
C SER A 211 1.65 -14.76 5.10
N MET A 212 2.57 -15.02 4.16
CA MET A 212 2.54 -16.21 3.30
C MET A 212 2.68 -17.50 4.12
N ALA A 213 3.49 -17.47 5.18
CA ALA A 213 3.67 -18.60 6.09
C ALA A 213 2.51 -18.79 7.08
N GLY A 214 1.49 -17.91 7.05
CA GLY A 214 0.39 -17.92 8.01
C GLY A 214 0.80 -17.52 9.43
N LYS A 215 1.92 -16.80 9.57
CA LYS A 215 2.51 -16.38 10.86
C LYS A 215 2.29 -14.91 11.19
N ALA A 216 1.77 -14.12 10.26
CA ALA A 216 1.41 -12.73 10.53
C ALA A 216 0.26 -12.68 11.56
N SER A 217 0.51 -12.01 12.68
CA SER A 217 -0.40 -11.91 13.81
C SER A 217 -0.21 -10.58 14.55
N GLY A 218 -1.12 -10.25 15.46
CA GLY A 218 -1.03 -9.08 16.33
C GLY A 218 -2.24 -8.18 16.18
N LEU A 219 -2.49 -7.36 17.21
CA LEU A 219 -3.70 -6.56 17.36
C LEU A 219 -4.05 -5.76 16.09
N ARG A 220 -3.07 -5.04 15.54
CA ARG A 220 -3.27 -4.21 14.34
C ARG A 220 -3.54 -5.02 13.08
N TYR A 221 -2.83 -6.13 12.91
CA TYR A 221 -3.06 -7.04 11.80
C TYR A 221 -4.48 -7.59 11.83
N GLU A 222 -4.89 -8.15 12.97
CA GLU A 222 -6.21 -8.73 13.17
C GLU A 222 -7.33 -7.69 12.99
N LYS A 223 -7.15 -6.51 13.56
CA LYS A 223 -8.08 -5.38 13.43
C LYS A 223 -8.23 -4.92 11.98
N THR A 224 -7.12 -4.69 11.28
CA THR A 224 -7.14 -4.29 9.85
C THR A 224 -7.76 -5.38 8.97
N VAL A 225 -7.43 -6.65 9.20
CA VAL A 225 -8.02 -7.79 8.48
C VAL A 225 -9.52 -7.90 8.73
N ALA A 226 -9.97 -7.73 9.97
CA ALA A 226 -11.39 -7.74 10.33
C ALA A 226 -12.15 -6.60 9.64
N ALA A 227 -11.59 -5.39 9.65
CA ALA A 227 -12.18 -4.24 8.96
C ALA A 227 -12.28 -4.46 7.45
N LEU A 228 -11.21 -4.95 6.80
CA LEU A 228 -11.23 -5.29 5.38
C LEU A 228 -12.27 -6.37 5.09
N ARG A 229 -12.36 -7.41 5.92
CA ARG A 229 -13.38 -8.46 5.78
C ARG A 229 -14.79 -7.89 5.84
N MET A 230 -15.07 -7.00 6.79
CA MET A 230 -16.38 -6.33 6.88
C MET A 230 -16.65 -5.48 5.64
N LEU A 231 -15.73 -4.60 5.26
CA LEU A 231 -15.90 -3.67 4.12
C LEU A 231 -16.09 -4.40 2.78
N PHE A 232 -15.41 -5.52 2.56
CA PHE A 232 -15.49 -6.28 1.31
C PHE A 232 -16.52 -7.41 1.32
N ALA A 233 -17.09 -7.76 2.49
CA ALA A 233 -18.26 -8.63 2.58
C ALA A 233 -19.55 -7.90 2.13
N HIS A 234 -19.60 -6.59 2.31
CA HIS A 234 -20.76 -5.77 1.98
C HIS A 234 -20.70 -5.31 0.52
N ARG A 235 -21.85 -5.33 -0.16
CA ARG A 235 -21.98 -4.63 -1.44
C ARG A 235 -21.83 -3.14 -1.19
N PRO A 236 -21.16 -2.39 -2.09
CA PRO A 236 -21.26 -0.94 -2.01
C PRO A 236 -22.74 -0.57 -2.21
N PRO A 237 -23.28 0.40 -1.47
CA PRO A 237 -24.59 0.92 -1.82
C PRO A 237 -24.53 1.48 -3.23
N ILE A 238 -25.65 1.29 -3.92
CA ILE A 238 -25.88 1.73 -5.30
C ILE A 238 -26.24 3.21 -5.27
#